data_AF-A0A444YCM9-F1
#
_entry.id   AF-A0A444YCM9-F1
#
_cell.length_a   1.000
_cell.length_b   1.000
_cell.length_c   1.000
_cell.angle_alpha   90.00
_cell.angle_beta   90.00
_cell.angle_gamma   90.00
#
_symmetry.space_group_name_H-M   'P 1'
#
loop_
_entity.id
_entity.type
_entity.pdbx_description
1 polymer ?
#
loop_
_entity_poly.entity_id
_entity_poly.type
_entity_poly.pdbx_seq_one_letter_code
_entity_poly.pdbx_strand_id
1 'polypeptide(L)'
;MAARSSTSSRIPSSSQGRLLLCSHGEKPVLRISGTKENPGRRFWGCVYFEVQEGCNFFRWADPETEVEYSEIARLRKKLSMMKSRTKVAEWKLKFVAVLGFFGWVGFVCLLLQSWSKVTQQCLIPLNLV
;
A
#
# COMPACT_ATOMS: atom_id res chain seq x y z
N MET A 1 -6.65 6.36 51.43
CA MET A 1 -5.73 6.21 50.29
C MET A 1 -6.46 5.45 49.20
N ALA A 2 -6.79 6.09 48.07
CA ALA A 2 -7.61 5.49 47.03
C ALA A 2 -6.76 4.60 46.11
N ALA A 3 -7.13 3.32 45.99
CA ALA A 3 -6.50 2.37 45.09
C ALA A 3 -6.84 2.74 43.64
N ARG A 4 -5.80 3.01 42.83
CA ARG A 4 -5.94 3.27 41.40
C ARG A 4 -6.16 1.96 40.65
N SER A 5 -7.41 1.69 40.30
CA SER A 5 -7.80 0.58 39.42
C SER A 5 -7.15 0.76 38.05
N SER A 6 -6.22 -0.12 37.70
CA SER A 6 -5.60 -0.16 36.38
C SER A 6 -6.53 -0.87 35.41
N THR A 7 -7.23 -0.10 34.60
CA THR A 7 -8.12 -0.60 33.54
C THR A 7 -7.30 -1.40 32.53
N SER A 8 -7.47 -2.73 32.53
CA SER A 8 -6.97 -3.60 31.47
C SER A 8 -7.75 -3.31 30.18
N SER A 9 -7.20 -2.45 29.34
CA SER A 9 -7.74 -2.16 28.02
C SER A 9 -7.54 -3.39 27.13
N ARG A 10 -8.55 -4.27 27.09
CA ARG A 10 -8.74 -5.24 26.01
C ARG A 10 -9.02 -4.48 24.72
N ILE A 11 -7.98 -4.17 23.95
CA ILE A 11 -8.14 -3.60 22.61
C ILE A 11 -8.50 -4.75 21.65
N PRO A 12 -9.67 -4.70 20.97
CA PRO A 12 -10.02 -5.69 19.97
C PRO A 12 -9.04 -5.62 18.81
N SER A 13 -8.53 -6.77 18.40
CA SER A 13 -7.65 -6.95 17.26
C SER A 13 -8.40 -6.67 15.95
N SER A 14 -8.48 -5.39 15.59
CA SER A 14 -8.84 -4.97 14.23
C SER A 14 -7.64 -5.20 13.31
N SER A 15 -7.83 -6.21 12.47
CA SER A 15 -7.21 -6.56 11.20
C SER A 15 -6.69 -5.38 10.34
N GLN A 16 -5.62 -4.74 10.80
CA GLN A 16 -4.77 -3.96 9.93
C GLN A 16 -3.37 -4.19 10.45
N GLY A 17 -2.53 -4.88 9.67
CA GLY A 17 -1.17 -5.28 10.07
C GLY A 17 -0.31 -4.06 10.39
N ARG A 18 -0.54 -3.54 11.58
CA ARG A 18 0.25 -2.57 12.29
C ARG A 18 1.45 -3.35 12.78
N LEU A 19 2.61 -2.75 12.57
CA LEU A 19 3.80 -3.12 13.31
C LEU A 19 3.38 -3.34 14.77
N LEU A 20 3.82 -4.44 15.38
CA LEU A 20 3.57 -4.67 16.78
C LEU A 20 4.25 -3.53 17.53
N LEU A 21 3.47 -2.60 18.07
CA LEU A 21 3.95 -1.39 18.74
C LEU A 21 3.29 -1.31 20.11
N CYS A 22 4.05 -0.88 21.12
CA CYS A 22 3.48 -0.57 22.42
C CYS A 22 2.74 0.78 22.38
N SER A 23 2.08 1.18 23.49
CA SER A 23 1.34 2.46 23.54
C SER A 23 2.21 3.71 23.34
N HIS A 24 3.53 3.58 23.48
CA HIS A 24 4.49 4.65 23.20
C HIS A 24 4.87 4.75 21.72
N GLY A 25 4.34 3.87 20.86
CA GLY A 25 4.75 3.77 19.46
C GLY A 25 6.08 3.05 19.24
N GLU A 26 6.75 2.61 20.32
CA GLU A 26 8.00 1.86 20.25
C GLU A 26 7.78 0.38 19.94
N LYS A 27 8.75 -0.22 19.23
CA LYS A 27 8.76 -1.66 18.96
C LYS A 27 9.05 -2.42 20.26
N PRO A 28 8.15 -3.34 20.69
CA PRO A 28 8.36 -4.13 21.89
C PRO A 28 9.53 -5.11 21.70
N VAL A 29 10.15 -5.47 22.82
CA VAL A 29 11.30 -6.37 22.88
C VAL A 29 10.90 -7.76 23.35
N LEU A 30 11.61 -8.77 22.86
CA LEU A 30 11.40 -10.16 23.25
C LEU A 30 12.02 -10.41 24.63
N ARG A 31 11.22 -10.91 25.56
CA ARG A 31 11.62 -11.25 26.94
C ARG A 31 11.22 -12.68 27.26
N ILE A 32 11.83 -13.21 28.32
CA ILE A 32 11.53 -14.54 28.87
C ILE A 32 10.81 -14.35 30.20
N SER A 33 9.68 -15.04 30.38
CA SER A 33 8.92 -15.03 31.62
C SER A 33 9.68 -15.79 32.71
N GLY A 34 9.91 -15.13 33.83
CA GLY A 34 10.46 -15.70 35.06
C GLY A 34 9.38 -16.05 36.09
N THR A 35 8.09 -15.97 35.74
CA THR A 35 7.01 -16.27 36.70
C THR A 35 6.91 -17.78 36.93
N LYS A 36 6.47 -18.17 38.13
CA LYS A 36 6.31 -19.58 38.51
C LYS A 36 5.28 -20.29 37.62
N GLU A 37 4.28 -19.54 37.14
CA GLU A 37 3.17 -20.05 36.33
C GLU A 37 3.56 -20.21 34.85
N ASN A 38 4.51 -19.42 34.35
CA ASN A 38 4.94 -19.46 32.94
C ASN A 38 6.48 -19.42 32.83
N PRO A 39 7.21 -20.37 33.44
CA PRO A 39 8.66 -20.35 33.44
C PRO A 39 9.21 -20.55 32.02
N GLY A 40 10.11 -19.68 31.59
CA GLY A 40 10.82 -19.83 30.30
C GLY A 40 10.01 -19.45 29.05
N ARG A 41 8.72 -19.12 29.18
CA ARG A 41 7.88 -18.75 28.03
C ARG A 41 8.22 -17.34 27.54
N ARG A 42 8.31 -17.14 26.21
CA ARG A 42 8.73 -15.87 25.60
C ARG A 42 7.55 -14.92 25.36
N PHE A 43 7.73 -13.63 25.59
CA PHE A 43 6.71 -12.60 25.32
C PHE A 43 7.34 -11.32 24.78
N TRP A 44 6.57 -10.56 24.01
CA TRP A 44 6.85 -9.20 23.58
C TRP A 44 6.35 -8.20 24.62
N GLY A 45 7.25 -7.38 25.17
CA GLY A 45 6.92 -6.35 26.17
C GLY A 45 7.45 -4.97 25.79
N CYS A 46 6.90 -3.90 26.40
CA CYS A 46 7.38 -2.53 26.21
C CYS A 46 8.87 -2.40 26.57
N VAL A 47 9.66 -1.62 25.82
CA VAL A 47 11.07 -1.34 26.15
C VAL A 47 11.20 -0.80 27.58
N TYR A 48 10.27 0.07 27.99
CA TYR A 48 10.26 0.72 29.31
C TYR A 48 9.56 -0.09 30.41
N PHE A 49 9.25 -1.38 30.21
CA PHE A 49 8.44 -2.19 31.13
C PHE A 49 8.92 -2.19 32.60
N GLU A 50 10.23 -2.08 32.84
CA GLU A 50 10.81 -2.08 34.20
C GLU A 50 10.93 -0.68 34.83
N VAL A 51 10.55 0.36 34.09
CA VAL A 51 10.57 1.76 34.53
C VAL A 51 9.14 2.17 34.92
N GLN A 52 8.99 3.09 35.88
CA GLN A 52 7.66 3.57 36.31
C GLN A 52 6.83 4.21 35.18
N GLU A 53 7.46 4.64 34.09
CA GLU A 53 6.82 5.17 32.87
C GLU A 53 6.53 4.09 31.82
N GLY A 54 6.81 2.83 32.12
CA GLY A 54 6.50 1.70 31.26
C GLY A 54 5.01 1.52 31.05
N CYS A 55 4.61 1.22 29.81
CA CYS A 55 3.25 0.78 29.56
C CYS A 55 3.12 -0.73 29.71
N ASN A 56 1.92 -1.18 30.08
CA ASN A 56 1.59 -2.59 30.31
C ASN A 56 1.41 -3.39 29.01
N PHE A 57 2.12 -3.04 27.95
CA PHE A 57 2.08 -3.79 26.70
C PHE A 57 2.69 -5.18 26.90
N PHE A 58 1.89 -6.22 26.59
CA PHE A 58 2.26 -7.62 26.72
C PHE A 58 1.61 -8.44 25.60
N ARG A 59 2.38 -9.32 24.96
CA ARG A 59 1.87 -10.34 24.02
C ARG A 59 2.77 -11.57 24.03
N TRP A 60 2.21 -12.77 24.10
CA TRP A 60 3.01 -14.00 23.99
C TRP A 60 3.69 -14.12 22.62
N ALA A 61 4.94 -14.57 22.60
CA ALA A 61 5.69 -14.84 21.38
C ALA A 61 5.51 -16.32 21.01
N ASP A 62 4.28 -16.67 20.64
CA ASP A 62 3.94 -18.03 20.24
C ASP A 62 4.37 -18.26 18.77
N PRO A 63 4.92 -19.44 18.42
CA PRO A 63 5.43 -19.71 17.07
C PRO A 63 4.42 -19.43 15.95
N GLU A 64 3.14 -19.70 16.21
CA GLU A 64 2.04 -19.46 15.27
C GLU A 64 1.91 -17.97 14.88
N THR A 65 2.10 -17.07 15.84
CA THR A 65 2.00 -15.62 15.62
C THR A 65 3.18 -15.04 14.85
N GLU A 66 4.37 -15.65 14.97
CA GLU A 66 5.56 -15.24 14.21
C GLU A 66 5.46 -15.69 12.74
N VAL A 67 4.96 -16.91 12.51
CA VAL A 67 4.69 -17.43 11.16
C VAL A 67 3.64 -16.54 10.47
N GLU A 68 2.51 -16.26 11.12
CA GLU A 68 1.45 -15.41 10.58
C GLU A 68 1.97 -14.03 10.16
N TYR A 69 2.76 -13.37 11.02
CA TYR A 69 3.34 -12.06 10.69
C TYR A 69 4.28 -12.14 9.47
N SER A 70 5.13 -13.18 9.40
CA SER A 70 6.05 -13.38 8.28
C SER A 70 5.32 -13.63 6.96
N GLU A 71 4.22 -14.39 7.00
CA GLU A 71 3.39 -14.66 5.84
C GLU A 71 2.63 -13.41 5.38
N ILE A 72 2.05 -12.64 6.31
CA ILE A 72 1.40 -11.36 6.01
C ILE A 72 2.40 -10.40 5.36
N ALA A 73 3.64 -10.31 5.89
CA ALA A 73 4.69 -9.47 5.29
C ALA A 73 5.04 -9.93 3.87
N ARG A 74 5.15 -11.25 3.64
CA ARG A 74 5.41 -11.83 2.32
C ARG A 74 4.27 -11.55 1.34
N LEU A 75 3.03 -11.72 1.78
CA LEU A 75 1.82 -11.45 0.99
C LEU A 75 1.73 -9.97 0.62
N ARG A 76 2.01 -9.06 1.54
CA ARG A 76 2.07 -7.61 1.27
C ARG A 76 3.14 -7.26 0.25
N LYS A 77 4.33 -7.84 0.36
CA LYS A 77 5.41 -7.66 -0.63
C LYS A 77 5.01 -8.20 -2.01
N LYS A 78 4.31 -9.34 -2.06
CA LYS A 78 3.75 -9.87 -3.31
C LYS A 78 2.70 -8.93 -3.89
N LEU A 79 1.79 -8.38 -3.07
CA LEU A 79 0.78 -7.42 -3.51
C LEU A 79 1.40 -6.14 -4.06
N SER A 80 2.42 -5.58 -3.40
CA SER A 80 3.11 -4.37 -3.91
C SER A 80 3.84 -4.64 -5.23
N MET A 81 4.51 -5.79 -5.34
CA MET A 81 5.17 -6.22 -6.57
C MET A 81 4.17 -6.43 -7.72
N MET A 82 3.08 -7.17 -7.48
CA MET A 82 2.05 -7.40 -8.51
C MET A 82 1.39 -6.09 -8.94
N LYS A 83 1.01 -5.23 -7.99
CA LYS A 83 0.41 -3.92 -8.27
C LYS A 83 1.33 -3.02 -9.09
N SER A 84 2.64 -3.02 -8.82
CA SER A 84 3.62 -2.25 -9.60
C SER A 84 3.69 -2.71 -11.05
N ARG A 85 3.69 -4.03 -11.31
CA ARG A 85 3.70 -4.59 -12.67
C ARG A 85 2.43 -4.19 -13.45
N THR A 86 1.27 -4.24 -12.81
CA THR A 86 0.00 -3.81 -13.43
C THR A 86 0.02 -2.33 -13.78
N LYS A 87 0.55 -1.47 -12.89
CA LYS A 87 0.67 -0.03 -13.15
C LYS A 87 1.62 0.26 -14.31
N VAL A 88 2.74 -0.46 -14.43
CA VAL A 88 3.65 -0.32 -15.57
C VAL A 88 2.94 -0.70 -16.88
N ALA A 89 2.20 -1.81 -16.90
CA ALA A 89 1.42 -2.21 -18.08
C ALA A 89 0.33 -1.19 -18.43
N GLU A 90 -0.40 -0.69 -17.43
CA GLU A 90 -1.42 0.36 -17.59
C GLU A 90 -0.81 1.63 -18.20
N TRP A 91 0.32 2.10 -17.68
CA TRP A 91 1.03 3.27 -18.22
C TRP A 91 1.53 3.05 -19.64
N LYS A 92 2.06 1.86 -19.95
CA LYS A 92 2.48 1.50 -21.31
C LYS A 92 1.30 1.52 -22.29
N LEU A 93 0.17 0.94 -21.90
CA LEU A 93 -1.03 0.93 -22.74
C LEU A 93 -1.57 2.35 -22.97
N LYS A 94 -1.64 3.17 -21.91
CA LYS A 94 -2.03 4.59 -22.02
C LYS A 94 -1.10 5.37 -22.94
N PHE A 95 0.21 5.17 -22.83
CA PHE A 95 1.18 5.84 -23.68
C PHE A 95 1.00 5.49 -25.16
N VAL A 96 0.84 4.20 -25.49
CA VAL A 96 0.59 3.76 -26.87
C VAL A 96 -0.73 4.32 -27.40
N ALA A 97 -1.79 4.29 -26.60
CA ALA A 97 -3.10 4.84 -26.98
C ALA A 97 -3.03 6.35 -27.28
N VAL A 98 -2.29 7.12 -26.46
CA VAL A 98 -2.11 8.56 -26.64
C VAL A 98 -1.32 8.87 -27.92
N LEU A 99 -0.21 8.18 -28.15
CA LEU A 99 0.57 8.33 -29.40
C LEU A 99 -0.27 7.97 -30.63
N GLY A 100 -1.05 6.88 -30.55
CA GLY A 100 -1.95 6.47 -31.62
C GLY A 100 -3.03 7.51 -31.90
N PHE A 101 -3.62 8.10 -30.85
CA PHE A 101 -4.63 9.16 -30.98
C PHE A 101 -4.06 10.40 -31.69
N PHE A 102 -2.91 10.91 -31.24
CA PHE A 102 -2.27 12.05 -31.88
C PHE A 102 -1.87 11.78 -33.34
N GLY A 103 -1.36 10.58 -33.62
CA GLY A 103 -1.05 10.15 -34.99
C GLY A 103 -2.29 10.11 -35.89
N TRP A 104 -3.39 9.53 -35.40
CA TRP A 104 -4.65 9.45 -36.12
C TRP A 104 -5.25 10.84 -36.40
N VAL A 105 -5.30 11.73 -35.40
CA VAL A 105 -5.81 13.10 -35.56
C VAL A 105 -4.98 13.86 -36.60
N GLY A 106 -3.65 13.76 -36.53
CA GLY A 106 -2.76 14.38 -37.51
C GLY A 106 -3.04 13.88 -38.94
N PHE A 107 -3.19 12.56 -39.11
CA PHE A 107 -3.52 11.95 -40.39
C PHE A 107 -4.88 12.44 -40.95
N VAL A 108 -5.93 12.47 -40.11
CA VAL A 108 -7.25 12.98 -40.51
C VAL A 108 -7.17 14.47 -40.90
N CYS A 109 -6.43 15.29 -40.15
CA CYS A 109 -6.22 16.69 -40.50
C CYS A 109 -5.52 16.85 -41.86
N LEU A 110 -4.50 16.04 -42.15
CA LEU A 110 -3.82 16.05 -43.45
C LEU A 110 -4.77 15.65 -44.59
N LEU A 111 -5.60 14.62 -44.38
CA LEU A 111 -6.63 14.25 -45.34
C LEU A 111 -7.60 15.41 -45.56
N LEU A 112 -8.16 16.01 -44.51
CA LEU A 112 -9.10 17.13 -44.64
C LEU A 112 -8.48 18.30 -45.41
N GLN A 113 -7.20 18.62 -45.16
CA GLN A 113 -6.48 19.64 -45.91
C GLN A 113 -6.27 19.26 -47.38
N SER A 114 -5.90 18.02 -47.69
CA SER A 114 -5.74 17.57 -49.08
C SER A 114 -7.06 17.59 -49.83
N TRP A 115 -8.14 17.12 -49.19
CA TRP A 115 -9.49 17.14 -49.73
C TRP A 115 -9.93 18.58 -50.01
N SER A 116 -9.75 19.50 -49.07
CA SER A 116 -10.05 20.93 -49.25
C SER A 116 -9.32 21.54 -50.44
N LYS A 117 -8.02 21.27 -50.60
CA LYS A 117 -7.23 21.75 -51.75
C LYS A 117 -7.79 21.23 -53.08
N VAL A 118 -8.06 19.92 -53.18
CA VAL A 118 -8.63 19.30 -54.38
C VAL A 118 -10.00 19.92 -54.71
N THR A 119 -10.87 20.07 -53.71
CA THR A 119 -12.19 20.68 -53.90
C THR A 119 -12.08 22.13 -54.37
N GLN A 120 -11.17 22.92 -53.79
CA GLN A 120 -10.96 24.31 -54.19
C GLN A 120 -10.45 24.41 -55.64
N GLN A 121 -9.56 23.50 -56.06
CA GLN A 121 -9.07 23.43 -57.44
C GLN A 121 -10.14 23.00 -58.45
N CYS A 122 -11.11 22.17 -58.05
CA CYS A 122 -12.25 21.77 -58.89
C CYS A 122 -13.41 22.79 -58.89
N LEU A 123 -13.53 23.66 -57.88
CA LEU A 123 -14.57 24.70 -57.81
C LEU A 123 -14.23 25.96 -58.62
N ILE A 124 -12.94 26.26 -58.78
CA ILE A 124 -12.44 27.38 -59.61
C ILE A 124 -12.79 27.24 -61.11
N PRO A 125 -12.65 26.08 -61.78
CA PRO A 125 -12.95 25.95 -63.21
C PRO A 125 -14.44 26.03 -63.58
N LEU A 126 -15.36 26.00 -62.61
CA LEU A 126 -16.82 26.13 -62.86
C LEU A 126 -17.33 27.58 -62.77
N ASN A 127 -16.51 28.54 -62.31
CA ASN A 127 -16.89 29.95 -62.17
C ASN A 127 -16.21 30.87 -63.20
N LEU A 128 -15.66 30.31 -64.29
CA LEU A 128 -14.89 31.02 -65.32
C LEU A 128 -15.48 30.88 -66.74
N VAL A 129 -16.76 30.52 -66.87
CA VAL A 129 -17.56 30.53 -68.11
C VAL A 129 -18.81 31.36 -67.91
#